data_AF-A0A257J329-F1
#
_entry.id   AF-A0A257J329-F1
#
_cell.length_a   1.000
_cell.length_b   1.000
_cell.length_c   1.000
_cell.angle_alpha   90.00
_cell.angle_beta   90.00
_cell.angle_gamma   90.00
#
_symmetry.space_group_name_H-M   'P 1'
#
loop_
_entity.id
_entity.type
_entity.pdbx_description
1 polymer ?
#
loop_
_entity_poly.entity_id
_entity_poly.type
_entity_poly.pdbx_seq_one_letter_code
_entity_poly.pdbx_strand_id
1 'polypeptide(L)'
;MAVLGRVVSGQSLRRQEVALTAKAFADLAIDEDPFAPCLWVPSEWWPQFLTETDRKPNAIGAAIYRNKTVRDGGPGTDFQTGSDQGGYRRR
;
A
#
# COMPACT_ATOMS: atom_id res chain seq x y z
N MET A 1 12.49 7.99 12.55
CA MET A 1 12.04 9.30 12.02
C MET A 1 10.72 9.07 11.31
N ALA A 2 9.60 9.62 11.81
CA ALA A 2 8.29 9.49 11.18
C ALA A 2 8.02 10.73 10.31
N VAL A 3 7.63 10.54 9.04
CA VAL A 3 7.43 11.61 8.06
C VAL A 3 5.95 12.00 8.00
N LEU A 4 5.58 13.13 8.59
CA LEU A 4 4.20 13.66 8.59
C LEU A 4 3.71 14.00 7.16
N GLY A 5 2.92 13.11 6.56
CA GLY A 5 2.19 13.35 5.31
C GLY A 5 0.76 13.86 5.57
N ARG A 6 0.29 14.83 4.77
CA ARG A 6 -1.06 15.41 4.86
C ARG A 6 -1.87 15.03 3.62
N VAL A 7 -2.86 14.15 3.77
CA VAL A 7 -3.85 13.87 2.72
C VAL A 7 -5.09 14.74 2.95
N VAL A 8 -5.55 15.42 1.89
CA VAL A 8 -6.75 16.26 1.93
C VAL A 8 -7.76 15.64 0.95
N SER A 9 -8.70 14.84 1.47
CA SER A 9 -9.90 14.48 0.73
C SER A 9 -11.10 14.57 1.66
N GLY A 10 -12.11 15.31 1.21
CA GLY A 10 -13.24 15.73 2.01
C GLY A 10 -14.29 14.64 2.12
N GLN A 11 -14.35 13.98 3.28
CA GLN A 11 -15.59 13.65 3.98
C GLN A 11 -15.27 13.05 5.37
N SER A 12 -15.81 13.69 6.41
CA SER A 12 -15.87 13.22 7.81
C SER A 12 -14.56 13.19 8.61
N LEU A 13 -14.48 14.11 9.57
CA LEU A 13 -13.41 14.31 10.55
C LEU A 13 -13.27 13.10 11.50
N ARG A 14 -12.46 12.10 11.14
CA ARG A 14 -11.71 11.31 12.13
C ARG A 14 -10.25 11.48 11.86
N ARG A 15 -9.67 12.45 12.56
CA ARG A 15 -8.24 12.74 12.62
C ARG A 15 -7.56 11.57 13.33
N GLN A 16 -7.34 10.45 12.64
CA GLN A 16 -6.39 9.45 13.12
C GLN A 16 -5.01 9.92 12.68
N GLU A 17 -4.18 10.31 13.64
CA GLU A 17 -2.73 10.22 13.49
C GLU A 17 -2.40 8.75 13.32
N VAL A 18 -2.55 8.25 12.10
CA VAL A 18 -2.13 6.90 11.78
C VAL A 18 -0.60 6.95 11.77
N ALA A 19 0.02 6.17 12.64
CA ALA A 19 1.46 5.95 12.57
C ALA A 19 1.81 5.66 11.10
N LEU A 20 2.76 6.39 10.51
CA LEU A 20 3.13 6.32 9.09
C LEU A 20 3.91 5.05 8.84
N THR A 21 3.22 3.93 8.94
CA THR A 21 3.74 2.58 8.79
C THR A 21 3.28 2.02 7.45
N ALA A 22 4.03 1.08 6.90
CA ALA A 22 3.68 0.48 5.61
C ALA A 22 2.31 -0.21 5.65
N LYS A 23 1.97 -0.79 6.80
CA LYS A 23 0.63 -1.33 7.05
C LYS A 23 -0.45 -0.24 7.02
N ALA A 24 -0.24 0.90 7.66
CA ALA A 24 -1.23 1.98 7.70
C ALA A 24 -1.54 2.54 6.30
N PHE A 25 -0.51 2.73 5.47
CA PHE A 25 -0.70 3.12 4.08
C PHE A 25 -1.41 2.05 3.26
N ALA A 26 -1.05 0.78 3.45
CA ALA A 26 -1.76 -0.32 2.82
C ALA A 26 -3.23 -0.36 3.24
N ASP A 27 -3.54 -0.18 4.52
CA ASP A 27 -4.91 -0.13 5.03
C ASP A 27 -5.69 1.03 4.41
N LEU A 28 -5.09 2.23 4.35
CA LEU A 28 -5.70 3.40 3.73
C LEU A 28 -5.98 3.18 2.24
N ALA A 29 -5.00 2.68 1.49
CA ALA A 29 -5.15 2.40 0.05
C ALA A 29 -6.26 1.37 -0.21
N ILE A 30 -6.40 0.38 0.66
CA ILE A 30 -7.47 -0.62 0.61
C ILE A 30 -8.84 -0.03 0.91
N ASP A 31 -8.91 0.88 1.88
CA ASP A 31 -10.16 1.53 2.28
C ASP A 31 -10.61 2.57 1.23
N GLU A 32 -9.67 3.25 0.55
CA GLU A 32 -9.94 4.15 -0.57
C GLU A 32 -10.43 3.41 -1.82
N ASP A 33 -9.88 2.22 -2.10
CA ASP A 33 -10.27 1.39 -3.25
C ASP A 33 -10.55 -0.07 -2.83
N PRO A 34 -11.76 -0.33 -2.31
CA PRO A 34 -12.14 -1.65 -1.80
C PRO A 34 -12.29 -2.69 -2.91
N PHE A 35 -12.54 -2.28 -4.16
CA PHE A 35 -12.77 -3.18 -5.28
C PHE A 35 -11.49 -3.59 -6.03
N ALA A 36 -10.37 -2.88 -5.83
CA ALA A 36 -9.11 -3.28 -6.43
C ALA A 36 -8.66 -4.69 -5.99
N PRO A 37 -8.33 -5.60 -6.93
CA PRO A 37 -7.91 -6.96 -6.60
C PRO A 37 -6.47 -7.02 -6.06
N CYS A 38 -5.64 -6.02 -6.36
CA CYS A 38 -4.24 -5.99 -5.96
C CYS A 38 -3.76 -4.59 -5.54
N LEU A 39 -2.76 -4.62 -4.66
CA LEU A 39 -2.07 -3.48 -4.07
C LEU A 39 -0.57 -3.61 -4.34
N TRP A 40 0.05 -2.54 -4.75
CA TRP A 40 1.48 -2.45 -4.97
C TRP A 40 2.10 -1.62 -3.85
N VAL A 41 3.13 -2.18 -3.22
CA VAL A 41 3.85 -1.55 -2.11
C VAL A 41 5.25 -1.19 -2.59
N PRO A 42 5.73 0.03 -2.32
CA PRO A 42 7.08 0.44 -2.69
C PRO A 42 8.14 -0.53 -2.15
N SER A 43 9.17 -0.86 -2.95
CA SER A 43 10.20 -1.83 -2.52
C SER A 43 10.89 -1.41 -1.22
N GLU A 44 11.05 -0.10 -1.00
CA GLU A 44 11.64 0.43 0.24
C GLU A 44 10.80 0.12 1.50
N TRP A 45 9.49 -0.04 1.34
CA TRP A 45 8.54 -0.27 2.42
C TRP A 45 8.10 -1.73 2.50
N TRP A 46 8.49 -2.55 1.50
CA TRP A 46 8.11 -3.95 1.40
C TRP A 46 8.59 -4.81 2.59
N PRO A 47 9.86 -4.75 3.05
CA PRO A 47 10.30 -5.50 4.22
C PRO A 47 9.57 -5.09 5.51
N GLN A 48 9.28 -3.79 5.66
CA GLN A 48 8.54 -3.25 6.78
C GLN A 48 7.08 -3.75 6.76
N PHE A 49 6.44 -3.72 5.59
CA PHE A 49 5.08 -4.25 5.40
C PHE A 49 4.98 -5.73 5.79
N LEU A 50 5.91 -6.56 5.32
CA LEU A 50 5.93 -7.99 5.65
C LEU A 50 6.07 -8.23 7.15
N THR A 51 6.92 -7.45 7.83
CA THR A 51 7.15 -7.53 9.27
C THR A 51 5.93 -7.10 10.08
N GLU A 52 5.31 -5.97 9.70
CA GLU A 52 4.15 -5.41 10.42
C GLU A 52 2.86 -6.20 10.24
N THR A 53 2.74 -6.90 9.10
CA THR A 53 1.57 -7.72 8.77
C THR A 53 1.74 -9.19 9.13
N ASP A 54 2.93 -9.58 9.61
CA ASP A 54 3.35 -10.96 9.83
C ASP A 54 3.06 -11.85 8.59
N ARG A 55 3.36 -11.30 7.41
CA ARG A 55 3.13 -12.00 6.14
C ARG A 55 4.43 -12.46 5.53
N LYS A 56 4.39 -13.65 4.95
CA LYS A 56 5.46 -14.17 4.11
C LYS A 56 5.07 -14.01 2.63
N PRO A 57 5.95 -13.43 1.81
CA PRO A 57 5.74 -13.43 0.38
C PRO A 57 5.82 -14.87 -0.13
N ASN A 58 4.99 -15.18 -1.13
CA ASN A 58 5.02 -16.46 -1.82
C ASN A 58 6.18 -16.53 -2.83
N ALA A 59 6.29 -17.63 -3.58
CA ALA A 59 7.37 -17.86 -4.54
C ALA A 59 7.45 -16.83 -5.69
N ILE A 60 6.39 -16.05 -5.92
CA ILE A 60 6.34 -14.98 -6.93
C ILE A 60 6.50 -13.57 -6.32
N GLY A 61 6.86 -13.48 -5.03
CA GLY A 61 7.07 -12.20 -4.34
C GLY A 61 5.77 -11.47 -3.94
N ALA A 62 4.63 -12.17 -3.84
CA ALA A 62 3.34 -11.59 -3.46
C ALA A 62 2.89 -12.06 -2.07
N ALA A 63 2.25 -11.19 -1.31
CA ALA A 63 1.64 -11.50 -0.02
C ALA A 63 0.12 -11.28 -0.07
N ILE A 64 -0.67 -12.06 0.67
CA ILE A 64 -2.11 -11.83 0.79
C ILE A 64 -2.38 -11.03 2.06
N TYR A 65 -3.05 -9.89 1.91
CA TYR A 65 -3.44 -9.02 3.01
C TYR A 65 -4.85 -8.46 2.77
N ARG A 66 -5.74 -8.58 3.76
CA ARG A 66 -7.15 -8.15 3.70
C ARG A 66 -7.87 -8.56 2.39
N ASN A 67 -7.72 -9.85 2.00
CA ASN A 67 -8.27 -10.43 0.76
C ASN A 67 -7.77 -9.81 -0.56
N LYS A 68 -6.68 -9.04 -0.52
CA LYS A 68 -6.03 -8.50 -1.71
C LYS A 68 -4.66 -9.12 -1.92
N THR A 69 -4.25 -9.18 -3.17
CA THR A 69 -2.90 -9.59 -3.55
C THR A 69 -1.99 -8.38 -3.46
N VAL A 70 -1.07 -8.38 -2.50
CA VAL A 70 -0.07 -7.32 -2.32
C VAL A 70 1.24 -7.73 -2.96
N ARG A 71 1.87 -6.83 -3.71
CA ARG A 71 3.11 -7.10 -4.45
C ARG A 71 4.10 -5.96 -4.28
N ASP A 72 5.38 -6.29 -4.46
CA ASP A 72 6.44 -5.30 -4.59
C ASP A 72 6.25 -4.49 -5.88
N GLY A 73 6.10 -3.16 -5.72
CA GLY A 73 5.90 -2.16 -6.77
C GLY A 73 7.17 -1.81 -7.57
N GLY A 74 8.35 -2.14 -7.04
CA GLY A 74 9.62 -1.65 -7.56
C GLY A 74 10.08 -0.33 -6.90
N PRO A 75 11.34 0.06 -7.10
CA PRO A 75 11.93 1.23 -6.45
C PRO A 75 11.31 2.54 -6.96
N GLY A 76 11.04 3.48 -6.04
CA GLY A 76 10.50 4.81 -6.37
C GLY A 76 9.04 4.77 -6.84
N THR A 77 8.32 3.69 -6.55
CA THR A 77 6.87 3.62 -6.74
C THR A 77 6.14 4.10 -5.49
N ASP A 78 4.90 4.55 -5.67
CA ASP A 78 3.99 4.87 -4.56
C ASP A 78 3.07 3.68 -4.24
N PHE A 79 2.40 3.71 -3.08
CA PHE A 79 1.33 2.75 -2.80
C PHE A 79 0.20 2.92 -3.82
N GLN A 80 -0.10 1.86 -4.57
CA GLN A 80 -1.08 1.92 -5.65
C GLN A 80 -2.00 0.71 -5.65
N THR A 81 -3.31 0.95 -5.73
CA THR A 81 -4.30 -0.08 -6.01
C THR A 81 -4.54 -0.19 -7.52
N GLY A 82 -4.61 -1.41 -8.06
CA GLY A 82 -4.89 -1.62 -9.48
C GLY A 82 -4.37 -2.94 -10.04
N SER A 83 -5.07 -3.47 -11.04
CA SER A 83 -4.90 -4.82 -11.65
C SER A 83 -3.57 -5.07 -12.35
N ASP A 84 -2.81 -4.02 -12.68
CA ASP A 84 -1.66 -4.08 -13.56
C ASP A 84 -0.51 -3.21 -13.00
N GLN A 85 0.70 -3.77 -12.91
CA GLN A 85 1.91 -2.98 -12.67
C GLN A 85 2.40 -2.44 -14.01
N GLY A 86 1.58 -1.64 -14.68
CA GLY A 86 1.80 -1.37 -16.10
C GLY A 86 1.11 -0.12 -16.59
N GLY A 87 0.94 0.86 -15.70
CA GLY A 87 0.59 2.21 -16.06
C GLY A 87 1.80 3.14 -15.99
N TYR A 88 2.90 2.86 -16.70
CA TYR A 88 3.70 3.98 -17.20
C TYR A 88 2.70 4.87 -17.93
N ARG A 89 2.33 6.02 -17.35
CA ARG A 89 1.54 7.01 -18.05
C ARG A 89 2.29 7.29 -19.34
N ARG A 90 1.78 6.79 -20.47
CA ARG A 90 2.13 7.31 -21.78
C ARG A 90 1.84 8.81 -21.72
N ARG A 91 2.89 9.61 -21.58
CA ARG A 91 2.96 10.95 -22.14
C ARG A 91 4.11 10.95 -23.11
#